data_AF-A0A3C1SN60-F1
#
_entry.id   AF-A0A3C1SN60-F1
#
_cell.length_a   1.000
_cell.length_b   1.000
_cell.length_c   1.000
_cell.angle_alpha   90.00
_cell.angle_beta   90.00
_cell.angle_gamma   90.00
#
_symmetry.space_group_name_H-M   'P 1'
#
loop_
_entity.id
_entity.type
_entity.pdbx_description
1 polymer ?
#
loop_
_entity_poly.entity_id
_entity_poly.type
_entity_poly.pdbx_seq_one_letter_code
_entity_poly.pdbx_strand_id
1 'polypeptide(L)'
;MTGKSMIEPAPAPIKPPFWNNPQTRAILFQIIALIVAIAVGLYIFNNTQHNLRRLGIASGFDFLASPSGFDIIQTLIPYSPTASYGRVFWVALLNPLLVSALGVVLETVLGFV
;
A
#
# COMPACT_ATOMS: atom_id res chain seq x y z
N MET A 1 -17.54 52.72 -48.85
CA MET A 1 -18.58 52.07 -48.04
C MET A 1 -17.91 51.11 -47.06
N THR A 2 -17.51 51.58 -45.88
CA THR A 2 -16.80 50.78 -44.87
C THR A 2 -17.62 50.82 -43.58
N GLY A 3 -18.61 49.93 -43.49
CA GLY A 3 -19.40 49.71 -42.28
C GLY A 3 -18.65 48.82 -41.32
N LYS A 4 -18.04 49.40 -40.29
CA LYS A 4 -17.40 48.67 -39.19
C LYS A 4 -18.52 48.17 -38.26
N SER A 5 -18.83 46.87 -38.33
CA SER A 5 -19.76 46.22 -37.41
C SER A 5 -19.21 46.33 -35.98
N MET A 6 -19.91 47.08 -35.12
CA MET A 6 -19.63 47.10 -33.69
C MET A 6 -20.11 45.77 -33.10
N ILE A 7 -19.17 44.86 -32.85
CA ILE A 7 -19.42 43.65 -32.05
C ILE A 7 -19.38 44.10 -30.60
N GLU A 8 -20.54 44.22 -29.96
CA GLU A 8 -20.63 44.46 -28.52
C GLU A 8 -20.08 43.22 -27.79
N PRO A 9 -19.15 43.37 -26.82
CA PRO A 9 -18.60 42.22 -26.12
C PRO A 9 -19.71 41.49 -25.36
N ALA A 10 -19.83 40.19 -25.60
CA ALA A 10 -20.82 39.35 -24.92
C ALA A 10 -20.67 39.47 -23.39
N PRO A 11 -21.78 39.56 -22.63
CA PRO A 11 -21.72 39.70 -21.18
C PRO A 11 -20.95 38.53 -20.56
N ALA A 12 -20.04 38.82 -19.64
CA ALA A 12 -19.21 37.82 -19.00
C ALA A 12 -20.08 36.77 -18.29
N PRO A 13 -19.77 35.46 -18.42
CA PRO A 13 -20.56 34.42 -17.80
C PRO A 13 -20.61 34.60 -16.28
N ILE A 14 -21.83 34.63 -15.73
CA ILE A 14 -22.08 34.79 -14.30
C ILE A 14 -21.52 33.57 -13.57
N LYS A 15 -20.52 33.77 -12.71
CA LYS A 15 -19.95 32.70 -11.89
C LYS A 15 -21.06 32.10 -11.02
N PRO A 16 -21.36 30.79 -11.13
CA PRO A 16 -22.40 30.19 -10.32
C PRO A 16 -22.03 30.29 -8.83
N PRO A 17 -23.02 30.48 -7.94
CA PRO A 17 -22.79 30.46 -6.51
C PRO A 17 -22.02 29.21 -6.07
N PHE A 18 -21.19 29.30 -5.04
CA PHE A 18 -20.27 28.21 -4.67
C PHE A 18 -20.98 26.88 -4.37
N TRP A 19 -22.22 26.90 -3.88
CA TRP A 19 -23.04 25.70 -3.63
C TRP A 19 -23.56 25.02 -4.90
N ASN A 20 -23.68 25.75 -6.02
CA ASN A 20 -24.07 25.22 -7.33
C ASN A 20 -22.88 25.10 -8.29
N ASN A 21 -21.65 25.36 -7.83
CA ASN A 21 -20.45 25.15 -8.62
C ASN A 21 -20.15 23.63 -8.70
N PRO A 22 -20.05 23.03 -9.90
CA PRO A 22 -19.71 21.62 -10.08
C PRO A 22 -18.41 21.19 -9.39
N GLN A 23 -17.39 22.06 -9.40
CA GLN A 23 -16.08 21.78 -8.80
C GLN A 23 -16.16 21.68 -7.27
N THR A 24 -16.90 22.60 -6.63
CA THR A 24 -17.09 22.59 -5.17
C THR A 24 -17.87 21.36 -4.71
N ARG A 25 -18.91 20.96 -5.46
CA ARG A 25 -19.67 19.74 -5.18
C ARG A 25 -18.82 18.49 -5.37
N ALA A 26 -17.99 18.43 -6.41
CA ALA A 26 -17.09 17.30 -6.65
C ALA A 26 -16.12 17.09 -5.48
N ILE A 27 -15.47 18.17 -5.00
CA ILE A 27 -14.56 18.11 -3.85
C ILE A 27 -15.31 17.70 -2.58
N LEU A 28 -16.51 18.24 -2.34
CA LEU A 28 -17.34 17.86 -1.19
C LEU A 28 -17.64 16.35 -1.19
N PHE A 29 -18.07 15.79 -2.32
CA PHE A 29 -18.35 14.36 -2.43
C PHE A 29 -17.09 13.50 -2.30
N GLN A 30 -15.94 13.96 -2.79
CA GLN A 30 -14.67 13.25 -2.59
C GLN A 30 -14.26 13.21 -1.11
N ILE A 31 -14.40 14.32 -0.39
CA ILE A 31 -14.12 14.38 1.05
C ILE A 31 -15.08 13.45 1.81
N ILE A 32 -16.37 13.49 1.49
CA ILE A 32 -17.36 12.59 2.09
C ILE A 32 -17.00 11.13 1.80
N ALA A 33 -16.69 10.80 0.54
CA ALA A 33 -16.31 9.45 0.16
C ALA A 33 -15.05 8.97 0.90
N LEU A 34 -14.04 9.83 1.03
CA LEU A 34 -12.82 9.53 1.79
C LEU A 34 -13.12 9.29 3.27
N ILE A 35 -13.93 10.16 3.90
CA ILE A 35 -14.34 10.00 5.30
C ILE A 35 -15.10 8.68 5.48
N VAL A 36 -16.05 8.38 4.60
CA VAL A 36 -16.83 7.13 4.64
C VAL A 36 -15.92 5.92 4.46
N ALA A 37 -14.99 5.96 3.50
CA ALA A 37 -14.04 4.87 3.27
C ALA A 37 -13.15 4.62 4.49
N ILE A 38 -12.60 5.67 5.10
CA ILE A 38 -11.80 5.57 6.33
C ILE A 38 -12.65 5.05 7.48
N ALA A 39 -13.85 5.58 7.68
CA ALA A 39 -14.75 5.17 8.76
C ALA A 39 -15.13 3.69 8.65
N VAL A 40 -15.49 3.24 7.43
CA VAL A 40 -15.77 1.82 7.15
C VAL A 40 -14.53 0.96 7.38
N GLY A 41 -13.36 1.40 6.90
CA GLY A 41 -12.09 0.70 7.12
C GLY A 41 -11.77 0.53 8.61
N LEU A 42 -11.90 1.60 9.39
CA LEU A 42 -11.68 1.57 10.84
C LEU A 42 -12.72 0.71 11.57
N TYR A 43 -13.98 0.77 11.15
CA TYR A 43 -15.05 -0.07 11.69
C TYR A 43 -14.75 -1.56 11.48
N ILE A 44 -14.42 -1.94 10.23
CA ILE A 44 -14.07 -3.32 9.88
C ILE A 44 -12.83 -3.75 10.66
N PHE A 45 -11.78 -2.92 10.69
CA PHE A 45 -10.55 -3.23 11.40
C PHE A 45 -10.80 -3.49 12.90
N ASN A 46 -11.51 -2.58 13.58
CA ASN A 46 -11.80 -2.72 14.99
C ASN A 46 -12.70 -3.93 15.29
N ASN A 47 -13.72 -4.16 14.45
CA ASN A 47 -14.59 -5.32 14.58
C ASN A 47 -13.81 -6.63 14.39
N THR A 48 -12.98 -6.73 13.36
CA THR A 48 -12.14 -7.90 13.09
C THR A 48 -11.18 -8.14 14.25
N GLN A 49 -10.44 -7.12 14.70
CA GLN A 49 -9.53 -7.27 15.84
C GLN A 49 -10.26 -7.69 17.11
N HIS A 50 -11.48 -7.19 17.37
CA HIS A 50 -12.26 -7.61 18.52
C HIS A 50 -12.70 -9.08 18.43
N ASN A 51 -13.13 -9.53 17.25
CA ASN A 51 -13.51 -10.92 17.01
C ASN A 51 -12.30 -11.86 17.10
N LEU A 52 -11.14 -11.50 16.53
CA LEU A 52 -9.91 -12.29 16.65
C LEU A 52 -9.48 -12.45 18.11
N ARG A 53 -9.51 -11.37 18.90
CA ARG A 53 -9.26 -11.43 20.34
C ARG A 53 -10.25 -12.33 21.08
N ARG A 54 -11.54 -12.26 20.76
CA ARG A 54 -12.58 -13.13 21.34
C ARG A 54 -12.38 -14.61 21.03
N LEU A 55 -11.85 -14.91 19.83
CA LEU A 55 -11.54 -16.26 19.40
C LEU A 55 -10.17 -16.76 19.90
N GLY A 56 -9.42 -15.93 20.64
CA GLY A 56 -8.06 -16.28 21.08
C GLY A 56 -7.06 -16.40 19.94
N ILE A 57 -7.38 -15.86 18.76
CA ILE A 57 -6.49 -15.89 17.59
C ILE A 57 -5.47 -14.77 17.76
N ALA A 58 -4.20 -15.15 17.95
CA ALA A 58 -3.10 -14.21 17.92
C ALA A 58 -3.02 -13.58 16.52
N SER A 59 -3.14 -12.25 16.46
CA SER A 59 -3.15 -11.46 15.22
C SER A 59 -2.08 -10.37 15.31
N GLY A 60 -1.52 -9.96 14.17
CA GLY A 60 -0.51 -8.91 14.10
C GLY A 60 0.90 -9.46 13.95
N PHE A 61 1.89 -8.64 14.29
CA PHE A 61 3.30 -8.92 13.99
C PHE A 61 4.15 -9.20 15.23
N ASP A 62 3.53 -9.32 16.41
CA ASP A 62 4.24 -9.59 17.67
C ASP A 62 5.03 -10.90 17.61
N PHE A 63 4.59 -11.87 16.79
CA PHE A 63 5.33 -13.11 16.56
C PHE A 63 6.74 -12.88 16.01
N LEU A 64 6.99 -11.79 15.28
CA LEU A 64 8.32 -11.45 14.75
C LEU A 64 9.35 -11.20 15.85
N ALA A 65 8.91 -10.84 17.05
CA ALA A 65 9.78 -10.67 18.22
C ALA A 65 9.95 -11.97 19.02
N SER A 66 9.08 -12.96 18.84
CA SER A 66 9.15 -14.24 19.54
C SER A 66 10.34 -15.09 19.07
N PRO A 67 10.98 -15.87 19.95
CA PRO A 67 12.01 -16.83 19.57
C PRO A 67 11.47 -17.86 18.56
N SER A 68 12.28 -18.21 17.56
CA SER A 68 11.88 -19.13 16.49
C SER A 68 11.81 -20.58 16.96
N GLY A 69 12.73 -21.01 17.83
CA GLY A 69 12.71 -22.34 18.45
C GLY A 69 13.11 -23.49 17.51
N PHE A 70 13.63 -23.20 16.32
CA PHE A 70 14.10 -24.21 15.37
C PHE A 70 15.42 -23.80 14.71
N ASP A 71 16.14 -24.77 14.17
CA ASP A 71 17.41 -24.52 13.49
C ASP A 71 17.25 -24.33 11.98
N ILE A 72 18.15 -23.55 11.36
CA ILE A 72 18.18 -23.31 9.91
C ILE A 72 19.52 -23.79 9.37
N ILE A 73 19.47 -24.76 8.45
CA ILE A 73 20.66 -25.43 7.91
C ILE A 73 21.61 -24.45 7.20
N GLN A 74 21.06 -23.54 6.40
CA GLN A 74 21.85 -22.61 5.59
C GLN A 74 21.49 -21.17 5.96
N THR A 75 22.50 -20.40 6.37
CA THR A 75 22.30 -19.03 6.86
C THR A 75 23.36 -18.13 6.26
N LEU A 76 22.95 -17.03 5.61
CA LEU A 76 23.86 -16.00 5.10
C LEU A 76 24.20 -14.92 6.13
N ILE A 77 23.44 -14.89 7.23
CA ILE A 77 23.65 -13.99 8.36
C ILE A 77 23.65 -14.81 9.65
N PRO A 78 24.33 -14.36 10.73
CA PRO A 78 24.32 -15.06 12.00
C PRO A 78 22.91 -15.31 12.50
N TYR A 79 22.63 -16.56 12.85
CA TYR A 79 21.34 -17.04 13.32
C TYR A 79 21.55 -18.12 14.38
N SER A 80 20.61 -18.23 15.30
CA SER A 80 20.50 -19.37 16.22
C SER A 80 19.01 -19.64 16.49
N PRO A 81 18.65 -20.82 17.02
CA PRO A 81 17.26 -21.14 17.37
C PRO A 81 16.63 -20.23 18.44
N THR A 82 17.45 -19.44 19.15
CA THR A 82 16.98 -18.44 20.12
C THR A 82 16.68 -17.08 19.48
N ALA A 83 17.07 -16.88 18.21
CA ALA A 83 16.79 -15.66 17.48
C ALA A 83 15.28 -15.54 17.17
N SER A 84 14.83 -14.32 16.89
CA SER A 84 13.41 -14.07 16.66
C SER A 84 12.94 -14.49 15.26
N TYR A 85 11.63 -14.69 15.08
CA TYR A 85 11.05 -14.91 13.74
C TYR A 85 11.35 -13.77 12.75
N GLY A 86 11.56 -12.54 13.24
CA GLY A 86 12.05 -11.43 12.42
C GLY A 86 13.46 -11.67 11.85
N ARG A 87 14.34 -12.34 12.61
CA ARG A 87 15.66 -12.76 12.10
C ARG A 87 15.52 -13.90 11.09
N VAL A 88 14.62 -14.85 11.36
CA VAL A 88 14.26 -15.94 10.42
C VAL A 88 13.82 -15.36 9.08
N PHE A 89 12.95 -14.33 9.07
CA PHE A 89 12.48 -13.69 7.84
C PHE A 89 13.65 -13.23 6.96
N TRP A 90 14.66 -12.57 7.53
CA TRP A 90 15.82 -12.13 6.77
C TRP A 90 16.68 -13.29 6.26
N VAL A 91 16.90 -14.32 7.08
CA VAL A 91 17.62 -15.53 6.63
C VAL A 91 16.87 -16.18 5.45
N ALA A 92 15.55 -16.36 5.61
CA ALA A 92 14.69 -16.97 4.61
C ALA A 92 14.52 -16.11 3.35
N LEU A 93 14.70 -14.79 3.43
CA LEU A 93 14.70 -13.90 2.28
C LEU A 93 16.04 -13.96 1.52
N LEU A 94 17.15 -13.97 2.24
CA LEU A 94 18.48 -13.92 1.64
C LEU A 94 18.83 -15.21 0.88
N ASN A 95 18.38 -16.37 1.37
CA ASN A 95 18.73 -17.65 0.73
C ASN A 95 18.14 -17.82 -0.68
N PRO A 96 16.83 -17.59 -0.91
CA PRO A 96 16.28 -17.55 -2.27
C PRO A 96 16.92 -16.47 -3.13
N LEU A 97 17.23 -15.29 -2.58
CA LEU A 97 17.91 -14.24 -3.35
C LEU A 97 19.30 -14.70 -3.83
N LEU A 98 20.05 -15.42 -3.00
CA LEU A 98 21.32 -16.02 -3.41
C LEU A 98 21.10 -17.03 -4.55
N VAL A 99 20.17 -17.97 -4.38
CA VAL A 99 19.90 -19.02 -5.38
C VAL A 99 19.43 -18.40 -6.69
N SER A 100 18.53 -17.40 -6.65
CA SER A 100 18.07 -16.68 -7.82
C SER A 100 19.20 -15.88 -8.49
N ALA A 101 20.07 -15.21 -7.73
CA ALA A 101 21.20 -14.48 -8.30
C ALA A 101 22.19 -15.42 -9.00
N LEU A 102 22.51 -16.57 -8.38
CA LEU A 102 23.33 -17.60 -9.01
C LEU A 102 22.66 -18.17 -10.26
N GLY A 103 21.34 -18.41 -10.20
CA GLY A 103 20.53 -18.86 -11.34
C GLY A 103 20.63 -17.90 -12.52
N VAL A 104 20.39 -16.60 -12.31
CA VAL A 104 20.49 -15.58 -13.36
C VAL A 104 21.88 -15.56 -14.01
N VAL A 105 22.94 -15.61 -13.21
CA VAL A 105 24.32 -15.61 -13.75
C VAL A 105 24.57 -16.86 -14.59
N LEU A 106 24.22 -18.05 -14.08
CA LEU A 106 24.43 -19.31 -14.77
C LEU A 106 23.58 -19.42 -16.05
N GLU A 107 22.31 -19.03 -15.98
CA GLU A 107 21.40 -18.99 -17.13
C GLU A 107 21.88 -18.02 -18.20
N THR A 108 22.43 -16.87 -17.80
CA THR A 108 23.01 -15.91 -18.77
C THR A 108 24.25 -16.51 -19.43
N VAL A 109 25.13 -17.18 -18.70
CA VAL A 109 26.32 -17.79 -19.33
C VAL A 109 25.91 -18.93 -20.26
N LEU A 110 25.04 -19.83 -19.79
CA LEU A 110 24.55 -20.98 -20.57
C LEU A 110 23.68 -20.56 -21.77
N GLY A 111 22.92 -19.48 -21.66
CA GLY A 111 22.04 -19.01 -22.73
C GLY A 111 22.76 -18.31 -23.88
N PHE A 112 24.00 -17.85 -23.65
CA PHE A 112 24.80 -17.12 -24.64
C PHE A 112 26.01 -17.90 -25.18
N VAL A 113 26.33 -19.07 -24.61
CA VAL A 113 27.36 -20.01 -25.11
C VAL A 113 26.68 -21.13 -25.90
#